data_AF-A0A5J4TI90-F1
#
_entry.id   AF-A0A5J4TI90-F1
#
_cell.length_a   1.000
_cell.length_b   1.000
_cell.length_c   1.000
_cell.angle_alpha   90.00
_cell.angle_beta   90.00
_cell.angle_gamma   90.00
#
_symmetry.space_group_name_H-M   'P 1'
#
loop_
_entity.id
_entity.type
_entity.pdbx_description
1 polymer ?
#
loop_
_entity_poly.entity_id
_entity_poly.type
_entity_poly.pdbx_seq_one_letter_code
_entity_poly.pdbx_strand_id
1 'polypeptide(L)'
;MLDEELIETIVISIKKEKIKWYNPTFMIKKANGKWRKILDAKALNQQLADFHFKMHDSIEVKQTIGLGDWGTSLDLSSEFHHLVIQTESQPYLAFEFQNNHYKHRAMPFETKHSPIYFATAIELIMQQIRMKTEIRIINQVDNILLLHKNKDYQKSMTQQIIDTLKYFGFTINTEKWIKTGTEITVKQIAKLIGKLNYLRLQFQEASLFLNIMDHQKAQAAKLRGWNITMIMNKTAIPDINWLIAKLGANC
;
A
#
# COMPACT_ATOMS: atom_id res chain seq x y z
N MET A 1 -16.21 10.58 -14.69
CA MET A 1 -16.04 9.34 -13.93
C MET A 1 -16.79 8.15 -14.52
N LEU A 2 -18.14 8.04 -14.49
CA LEU A 2 -18.78 6.91 -15.20
C LEU A 2 -18.52 6.96 -16.71
N ASP A 3 -18.60 8.15 -17.31
CA ASP A 3 -18.28 8.33 -18.74
C ASP A 3 -16.83 7.96 -19.06
N GLU A 4 -15.89 8.28 -18.16
CA GLU A 4 -14.47 7.91 -18.31
C GLU A 4 -14.30 6.39 -18.23
N GLU A 5 -14.94 5.73 -17.27
CA GLU A 5 -14.92 4.27 -17.13
C GLU A 5 -15.57 3.55 -18.33
N LEU A 6 -16.57 4.17 -18.97
CA LEU A 6 -17.17 3.65 -20.20
C LEU A 6 -16.21 3.80 -21.40
N ILE A 7 -15.54 4.95 -21.52
CA ILE A 7 -14.52 5.20 -22.56
C ILE A 7 -13.34 4.22 -22.41
N GLU A 8 -12.87 4.03 -21.19
CA GLU A 8 -11.78 3.09 -20.87
C GLU A 8 -12.25 1.63 -20.86
N THR A 9 -13.54 1.38 -21.07
CA THR A 9 -14.19 0.06 -21.08
C THR A 9 -14.07 -0.73 -19.78
N ILE A 10 -13.79 -0.06 -18.67
CA ILE A 10 -13.77 -0.63 -17.31
C ILE A 10 -15.17 -1.11 -16.94
N VAL A 11 -16.18 -0.33 -17.34
CA VAL A 11 -17.59 -0.62 -17.19
C VAL A 11 -18.22 -0.72 -18.57
N ILE A 12 -19.19 -1.62 -18.73
CA ILE A 12 -19.96 -1.75 -19.96
C ILE A 12 -21.46 -1.91 -19.65
N SER A 13 -22.30 -1.48 -20.57
CA SER A 13 -23.75 -1.65 -20.46
C SER A 13 -24.14 -3.12 -20.50
N ILE A 14 -25.17 -3.49 -19.72
CA ILE A 14 -25.73 -4.84 -19.68
C ILE A 14 -27.26 -4.76 -19.76
N LYS A 15 -27.88 -5.70 -20.46
CA LYS A 15 -29.35 -5.81 -20.46
C LYS A 15 -29.85 -6.36 -19.12
N LYS A 16 -30.98 -5.84 -18.64
CA LYS A 16 -31.55 -6.18 -17.34
C LYS A 16 -31.70 -7.69 -17.12
N GLU A 17 -32.12 -8.42 -18.15
CA GLU A 17 -32.40 -9.86 -18.07
C GLU A 17 -31.13 -10.70 -17.85
N LYS A 18 -29.96 -10.15 -18.16
CA LYS A 18 -28.67 -10.85 -18.00
C LYS A 18 -28.05 -10.65 -16.63
N ILE A 19 -28.56 -9.72 -15.83
CA ILE A 19 -27.99 -9.37 -14.53
C ILE A 19 -28.30 -10.48 -13.53
N LYS A 20 -27.29 -10.85 -12.73
CA LYS A 20 -27.41 -11.88 -11.69
C LYS A 20 -27.41 -11.29 -10.29
N TRP A 21 -26.77 -10.14 -10.11
CA TRP A 21 -26.72 -9.46 -8.83
C TRP A 21 -26.51 -7.95 -9.02
N TYR A 22 -27.25 -7.15 -8.26
CA TYR A 22 -27.05 -5.70 -8.19
C TYR A 22 -26.27 -5.33 -6.94
N ASN A 23 -25.25 -4.50 -7.12
CA ASN A 23 -24.50 -3.90 -6.03
C ASN A 23 -24.84 -2.41 -5.98
N PRO A 24 -25.27 -1.87 -4.83
CA PRO A 24 -25.46 -0.45 -4.66
C PRO A 24 -24.17 0.31 -5.02
N THR A 25 -24.28 1.42 -5.75
CA THR A 25 -23.13 2.24 -6.13
C THR A 25 -23.34 3.67 -5.67
N PHE A 26 -22.34 4.24 -5.01
CA PHE A 26 -22.41 5.61 -4.50
C PHE A 26 -21.06 6.32 -4.60
N MET A 27 -21.06 7.62 -4.29
CA MET A 27 -19.90 8.50 -4.38
C MET A 27 -19.45 8.91 -2.99
N ILE A 28 -18.15 8.87 -2.72
CA ILE A 28 -17.54 9.43 -1.52
C ILE A 28 -16.51 10.50 -1.88
N LYS A 29 -16.37 11.53 -1.04
CA LYS A 29 -15.34 12.56 -1.20
C LYS A 29 -14.11 12.17 -0.38
N LYS A 30 -12.95 12.04 -1.02
CA LYS A 30 -11.67 11.81 -0.35
C LYS A 30 -11.22 13.09 0.39
N ALA A 31 -10.31 12.93 1.36
CA ALA A 31 -9.71 14.04 2.09
C ALA A 31 -8.98 15.05 1.18
N ASN A 32 -8.45 14.60 0.05
CA ASN A 32 -7.84 15.46 -0.98
C ASN A 32 -8.86 16.17 -1.89
N GLY A 33 -10.15 16.10 -1.58
CA GLY A 33 -11.23 16.75 -2.32
C GLY A 33 -11.73 15.99 -3.55
N LYS A 34 -11.03 14.95 -4.01
CA LYS A 34 -11.43 14.14 -5.17
C LYS A 34 -12.62 13.23 -4.84
N TRP A 35 -13.54 13.07 -5.78
CA TRP A 35 -14.63 12.11 -5.68
C TRP A 35 -14.17 10.69 -6.06
N ARG A 36 -14.73 9.67 -5.42
CA ARG A 36 -14.49 8.26 -5.72
C ARG A 36 -15.81 7.51 -5.83
N LYS A 37 -15.98 6.73 -6.91
CA LYS A 37 -17.04 5.70 -6.99
C LYS A 37 -16.75 4.60 -6.00
N ILE A 38 -17.79 4.10 -5.34
CA ILE A 38 -17.74 2.91 -4.51
C ILE A 38 -18.85 1.97 -4.98
N LEU A 39 -18.47 0.75 -5.34
CA LEU A 39 -19.40 -0.37 -5.56
C LEU A 39 -19.56 -1.11 -4.22
N ASP A 40 -20.70 -1.03 -3.57
CA ASP A 40 -20.93 -1.76 -2.31
C ASP A 40 -21.10 -3.27 -2.57
N ALA A 41 -19.98 -3.96 -2.60
CA ALA A 41 -19.91 -5.41 -2.76
C ALA A 41 -20.00 -6.17 -1.43
N LYS A 42 -20.39 -5.54 -0.31
CA LYS A 42 -20.42 -6.19 1.01
C LYS A 42 -21.29 -7.44 1.03
N ALA A 43 -22.49 -7.37 0.46
CA ALA A 43 -23.41 -8.50 0.39
C ALA A 43 -22.88 -9.60 -0.55
N LEU A 44 -22.31 -9.21 -1.69
CA LEU A 44 -21.69 -10.13 -2.64
C LEU A 44 -20.52 -10.88 -1.99
N ASN A 45 -19.66 -10.17 -1.26
CA ASN A 45 -18.47 -10.72 -0.60
C ASN A 45 -18.79 -11.82 0.43
N GLN A 46 -19.98 -11.80 1.03
CA GLN A 46 -20.45 -12.85 1.95
C GLN A 46 -20.81 -14.15 1.22
N GLN A 47 -21.19 -14.06 -0.06
CA GLN A 47 -21.52 -15.22 -0.90
C GLN A 47 -20.28 -15.83 -1.57
N LEU A 48 -19.19 -15.07 -1.65
CA LEU A 48 -17.94 -15.52 -2.26
C LEU A 48 -17.20 -16.48 -1.33
N ALA A 49 -16.84 -17.65 -1.89
CA ALA A 49 -16.01 -18.62 -1.22
C ALA A 49 -14.72 -18.00 -0.68
N ASP A 50 -14.28 -18.48 0.49
CA ASP A 50 -12.97 -18.12 1.02
C ASP A 50 -11.88 -18.61 0.09
N PHE A 51 -10.93 -17.72 -0.19
CA PHE A 51 -9.79 -18.02 -1.03
C PHE A 51 -8.55 -18.00 -0.15
N HIS A 52 -7.88 -19.16 -0.04
CA HIS A 52 -6.70 -19.27 0.79
C HIS A 52 -5.47 -18.73 0.05
N PHE A 53 -5.16 -17.45 0.25
CA PHE A 53 -3.95 -16.81 -0.26
C PHE A 53 -2.95 -16.57 0.88
N LYS A 54 -1.72 -17.08 0.74
CA LYS A 54 -0.64 -16.79 1.70
C LYS A 54 0.10 -15.54 1.27
N MET A 55 -0.07 -14.46 2.02
CA MET A 55 0.88 -13.34 2.00
C MET A 55 2.23 -13.80 2.56
N HIS A 56 3.31 -13.10 2.20
CA HIS A 56 4.59 -13.27 2.91
C HIS A 56 4.40 -12.95 4.39
N ASP A 57 4.93 -13.79 5.27
CA ASP A 57 4.81 -13.57 6.70
C ASP A 57 5.67 -12.36 7.11
N SER A 58 5.18 -11.59 8.09
CA SER A 58 5.90 -10.54 8.79
C SER A 58 7.31 -10.95 9.25
N ILE A 59 7.55 -12.24 9.50
CA ILE A 59 8.85 -12.81 9.84
C ILE A 59 9.77 -12.88 8.62
N GLU A 60 9.28 -13.34 7.47
CA GLU A 60 10.04 -13.40 6.21
C GLU A 60 10.44 -12.01 5.72
N VAL A 61 9.55 -11.02 5.89
CA VAL A 61 9.81 -9.61 5.60
C VAL A 61 10.98 -9.06 6.45
N LYS A 62 11.00 -9.38 7.75
CA LYS A 62 12.06 -8.92 8.68
C LYS A 62 13.43 -9.52 8.38
N GLN A 63 13.46 -10.78 7.93
CA GLN A 63 14.70 -11.47 7.56
C GLN A 63 15.27 -10.95 6.24
N THR A 64 14.41 -10.48 5.33
CA THR A 64 14.82 -9.95 4.01
C THR A 64 15.49 -8.56 4.09
N ILE A 65 15.20 -7.76 5.13
CA ILE A 65 15.79 -6.42 5.31
C ILE A 65 17.16 -6.53 6.01
N GLY A 66 18.24 -6.33 5.24
CA GLY A 66 19.61 -6.32 5.73
C GLY A 66 20.03 -5.00 6.38
N LEU A 67 21.05 -5.05 7.25
CA LEU A 67 21.68 -3.84 7.80
C LEU A 67 22.43 -3.09 6.68
N GLY A 68 22.21 -1.77 6.58
CA GLY A 68 22.86 -0.91 5.59
C GLY A 68 22.19 -0.91 4.21
N ASP A 69 21.03 -1.55 4.09
CA ASP A 69 20.22 -1.52 2.87
C ASP A 69 19.65 -0.13 2.60
N TRP A 70 19.70 0.24 1.33
CA TRP A 70 18.89 1.30 0.76
C TRP A 70 17.55 0.72 0.34
N GLY A 71 16.47 1.45 0.63
CA GLY A 71 15.12 1.03 0.30
C GLY A 71 14.32 2.10 -0.42
N THR A 72 13.49 1.66 -1.35
CA THR A 72 12.40 2.45 -1.94
C THR A 72 11.10 1.70 -1.80
N SER A 73 10.09 2.39 -1.30
CA SER A 73 8.70 1.92 -1.30
C SER A 73 8.00 2.45 -2.54
N LEU A 74 7.34 1.55 -3.28
CA LEU A 74 6.49 1.89 -4.40
C LEU A 74 5.05 1.66 -3.96
N ASP A 75 4.30 2.76 -3.81
CA ASP A 75 2.86 2.70 -3.58
C ASP A 75 2.20 2.54 -4.95
N LEU A 76 1.59 1.38 -5.18
CA LEU A 76 0.85 1.14 -6.41
C LEU A 76 -0.51 1.80 -6.24
N SER A 77 -0.80 2.83 -7.04
CA SER A 77 -2.14 3.40 -7.00
C SER A 77 -3.09 2.33 -7.52
N SER A 78 -3.95 1.87 -6.63
CA SER A 78 -4.95 0.83 -6.84
C SER A 78 -5.89 1.24 -7.97
N GLU A 79 -5.54 0.96 -9.23
CA GLU A 79 -6.42 1.05 -10.40
C GLU A 79 -6.43 -0.33 -11.07
N PHE A 80 -7.26 -1.25 -10.54
CA PHE A 80 -7.44 -2.64 -11.03
C PHE A 80 -8.13 -2.71 -12.41
N HIS A 81 -8.16 -1.59 -13.13
CA HIS A 81 -8.85 -1.41 -14.40
C HIS A 81 -8.27 -2.30 -15.53
N HIS A 82 -7.03 -2.77 -15.37
CA HIS A 82 -6.37 -3.69 -16.31
C HIS A 82 -6.68 -5.18 -16.02
N LEU A 83 -7.24 -5.52 -14.85
CA LEU A 83 -7.59 -6.90 -14.51
C LEU A 83 -9.01 -7.22 -15.00
N VAL A 84 -9.11 -7.81 -16.19
CA VAL A 84 -10.39 -8.19 -16.79
C VAL A 84 -10.99 -9.39 -16.05
N ILE A 85 -12.24 -9.25 -15.63
CA ILE A 85 -13.02 -10.30 -14.98
C ILE A 85 -13.52 -11.28 -16.03
N GLN A 86 -13.55 -12.57 -15.70
CA GLN A 86 -14.18 -13.61 -16.52
C GLN A 86 -15.64 -13.24 -16.87
N THR A 87 -16.01 -13.41 -18.13
CA THR A 87 -17.30 -12.95 -18.68
C THR A 87 -18.50 -13.46 -17.91
N GLU A 88 -18.42 -14.67 -17.36
CA GLU A 88 -19.45 -15.37 -16.59
C GLU A 88 -19.66 -14.75 -15.19
N SER A 89 -18.62 -14.12 -14.64
CA SER A 89 -18.65 -13.48 -13.32
C SER A 89 -19.10 -12.02 -13.37
N GLN A 90 -18.93 -11.34 -14.51
CA GLN A 90 -19.29 -9.92 -14.66
C GLN A 90 -20.77 -9.60 -14.35
N PRO A 91 -21.78 -10.45 -14.67
CA PRO A 91 -23.18 -10.20 -14.31
C PRO A 91 -23.49 -10.10 -12.81
N TYR A 92 -22.57 -10.55 -11.94
CA TYR A 92 -22.69 -10.41 -10.48
C TYR A 92 -22.13 -9.08 -9.97
N LEU A 93 -21.40 -8.35 -10.82
CA LEU A 93 -20.81 -7.05 -10.52
C LEU A 93 -21.56 -5.93 -11.26
N ALA A 94 -22.88 -6.07 -11.35
CA ALA A 94 -23.74 -5.08 -11.97
C ALA A 94 -24.16 -4.00 -10.97
N PHE A 95 -24.45 -2.82 -11.50
CA PHE A 95 -25.05 -1.71 -10.77
C PHE A 95 -26.00 -0.92 -11.67
N GLU A 96 -26.86 -0.13 -11.05
CA GLU A 96 -27.81 0.73 -11.73
C GLU A 96 -27.45 2.20 -11.52
N PHE A 97 -27.58 3.00 -12.57
CA PHE A 97 -27.42 4.45 -12.51
C PHE A 97 -28.37 5.11 -13.51
N GLN A 98 -29.20 6.05 -13.04
CA GLN A 98 -30.18 6.78 -13.87
C GLN A 98 -31.04 5.86 -14.76
N ASN A 99 -31.59 4.79 -14.17
CA ASN A 99 -32.40 3.76 -14.85
C ASN A 99 -31.66 2.98 -15.97
N ASN A 100 -30.34 3.13 -16.07
CA ASN A 100 -29.49 2.34 -16.94
C ASN A 100 -28.73 1.30 -16.13
N HIS A 101 -28.41 0.17 -16.77
CA HIS A 101 -27.73 -0.94 -16.12
C HIS A 101 -26.34 -1.17 -16.69
N TYR A 102 -25.38 -1.31 -15.79
CA TYR A 102 -23.98 -1.43 -16.10
C TYR A 102 -23.39 -2.61 -15.35
N LYS A 103 -22.28 -3.15 -15.87
CA LYS A 103 -21.46 -4.13 -15.17
C LYS A 103 -19.99 -3.80 -15.29
N HIS A 104 -19.24 -4.18 -14.26
CA HIS A 104 -17.80 -4.11 -14.31
C HIS A 104 -17.23 -5.19 -15.25
N ARG A 105 -16.46 -4.76 -16.26
CA ARG A 105 -15.61 -5.62 -17.08
C ARG A 105 -14.27 -5.85 -16.39
N ALA A 106 -13.72 -4.81 -15.75
CA ALA A 106 -12.50 -4.89 -14.97
C ALA A 106 -12.80 -4.95 -13.46
N MET A 107 -11.91 -5.57 -12.70
CA MET A 107 -12.07 -5.87 -11.28
C MET A 107 -12.32 -4.59 -10.46
N PRO A 108 -13.47 -4.44 -9.75
CA PRO A 108 -13.68 -3.32 -8.84
C PRO A 108 -12.90 -3.50 -7.53
N PHE A 109 -12.59 -2.44 -6.79
CA PHE A 109 -11.81 -2.54 -5.53
C PHE A 109 -12.49 -3.32 -4.44
N GLU A 110 -13.81 -3.24 -4.42
CA GLU A 110 -14.60 -3.56 -3.24
C GLU A 110 -14.87 -5.06 -3.11
N THR A 111 -14.43 -5.88 -4.07
CA THR A 111 -14.60 -7.33 -3.97
C THR A 111 -13.53 -7.97 -3.09
N LYS A 112 -13.93 -8.98 -2.33
CA LYS A 112 -13.10 -9.78 -1.44
C LYS A 112 -11.87 -10.37 -2.14
N HIS A 113 -11.99 -10.71 -3.42
CA HIS A 113 -10.92 -11.35 -4.18
C HIS A 113 -10.01 -10.35 -4.91
N SER A 114 -10.40 -9.07 -5.05
CA SER A 114 -9.62 -8.08 -5.80
C SER A 114 -8.18 -7.92 -5.29
N PRO A 115 -7.93 -7.80 -3.97
CA PRO A 115 -6.56 -7.72 -3.44
C PRO A 115 -5.71 -8.95 -3.77
N ILE A 116 -6.32 -10.13 -3.80
CA ILE A 116 -5.65 -11.41 -4.03
C ILE A 116 -5.23 -11.53 -5.49
N TYR A 117 -6.14 -11.24 -6.42
CA TYR A 117 -5.84 -11.26 -7.85
C TYR A 117 -4.77 -10.25 -8.21
N PHE A 118 -4.82 -9.06 -7.60
CA PHE A 118 -3.78 -8.05 -7.79
C PHE A 118 -2.41 -8.52 -7.26
N ALA A 119 -2.35 -9.00 -6.02
CA ALA A 119 -1.12 -9.50 -5.43
C ALA A 119 -0.53 -10.64 -6.29
N THR A 120 -1.37 -11.52 -6.83
CA THR A 120 -0.95 -12.61 -7.73
C THR A 120 -0.37 -12.07 -9.04
N ALA A 121 -1.02 -11.09 -9.67
CA ALA A 121 -0.55 -10.50 -10.92
C ALA A 121 0.80 -9.77 -10.75
N ILE A 122 0.93 -8.97 -9.68
CA ILE A 122 2.18 -8.29 -9.33
C ILE A 122 3.28 -9.30 -9.01
N GLU A 123 2.97 -10.35 -8.26
CA GLU A 123 3.97 -11.36 -7.87
C GLU A 123 4.59 -12.05 -9.09
N LEU A 124 3.82 -12.31 -10.16
CA LEU A 124 4.36 -12.86 -11.40
C LEU A 124 5.42 -11.94 -12.02
N ILE A 125 5.17 -10.62 -12.03
CA ILE A 125 6.12 -9.62 -12.53
C ILE A 125 7.35 -9.58 -11.62
N MET A 126 7.15 -9.56 -10.29
CA MET A 126 8.24 -9.52 -9.31
C MET A 126 9.13 -10.76 -9.39
N GLN A 127 8.57 -11.95 -9.61
CA GLN A 127 9.34 -13.18 -9.80
C GLN A 127 10.27 -13.10 -11.01
N GLN A 128 9.79 -12.56 -12.14
CA GLN A 128 10.62 -12.36 -13.32
C GLN A 128 11.78 -11.40 -13.06
N ILE A 129 11.55 -10.36 -12.27
CA ILE A 129 12.61 -9.42 -11.86
C ILE A 129 13.61 -10.11 -10.93
N ARG A 130 13.15 -10.86 -9.92
CA ARG A 130 14.01 -11.62 -8.99
C ARG A 130 14.91 -12.63 -9.71
N MET A 131 14.45 -13.24 -10.80
CA MET A 131 15.26 -14.18 -11.59
C MET A 131 16.39 -13.50 -12.38
N LYS A 132 16.27 -12.20 -12.65
CA LYS A 132 17.20 -11.46 -13.53
C LYS A 132 18.11 -10.48 -12.77
N THR A 133 17.87 -10.28 -11.48
CA THR A 133 18.47 -9.18 -10.71
C THR A 133 18.77 -9.60 -9.28
N GLU A 134 19.68 -8.88 -8.62
CA GLU A 134 20.06 -9.13 -7.22
C GLU A 134 19.23 -8.30 -6.22
N ILE A 135 18.23 -7.55 -6.71
CA ILE A 135 17.42 -6.70 -5.84
C ILE A 135 16.49 -7.56 -4.98
N ARG A 136 16.44 -7.26 -3.68
CA ARG A 136 15.48 -7.89 -2.77
C ARG A 136 14.15 -7.16 -2.89
N ILE A 137 13.08 -7.91 -3.15
CA ILE A 137 11.74 -7.38 -3.34
C ILE A 137 10.81 -8.00 -2.30
N ILE A 138 10.17 -7.14 -1.51
CA ILE A 138 9.07 -7.52 -0.62
C ILE A 138 7.79 -7.00 -1.25
N ASN A 139 6.88 -7.91 -1.59
CA ASN A 139 5.59 -7.59 -2.18
C ASN A 139 4.53 -7.60 -1.09
N GLN A 140 3.88 -6.47 -0.85
CA GLN A 140 2.65 -6.36 -0.07
C GLN A 140 1.56 -5.81 -0.99
N VAL A 141 0.31 -6.20 -0.75
CA VAL A 141 -0.85 -5.94 -1.64
C VAL A 141 -0.81 -4.60 -2.35
N ASP A 142 -0.58 -3.51 -1.61
CA ASP A 142 -0.61 -2.15 -2.16
C ASP A 142 0.78 -1.48 -2.23
N ASN A 143 1.83 -2.13 -1.72
CA ASN A 143 3.15 -1.55 -1.60
C ASN A 143 4.27 -2.56 -1.91
N ILE A 144 5.16 -2.18 -2.82
CA ILE A 144 6.36 -2.96 -3.14
C ILE A 144 7.57 -2.28 -2.51
N LEU A 145 8.28 -3.01 -1.65
CA LEU A 145 9.54 -2.55 -1.06
C LEU A 145 10.73 -3.17 -1.80
N LEU A 146 11.57 -2.30 -2.35
CA LEU A 146 12.76 -2.62 -3.13
C LEU A 146 14.03 -2.31 -2.34
N LEU A 147 14.89 -3.32 -2.12
CA LEU A 147 16.02 -3.24 -1.21
C LEU A 147 17.33 -3.69 -1.85
N HIS A 148 18.40 -2.92 -1.63
CA HIS A 148 19.75 -3.32 -2.00
C HIS A 148 20.82 -2.57 -1.19
N LYS A 149 22.00 -3.18 -1.00
CA LYS A 149 23.11 -2.58 -0.21
C LYS A 149 23.82 -1.42 -0.94
N ASN A 150 23.95 -1.54 -2.26
CA ASN A 150 24.51 -0.49 -3.11
C ASN A 150 23.39 0.49 -3.51
N LYS A 151 23.56 1.76 -3.14
CA LYS A 151 22.60 2.85 -3.39
C LYS A 151 22.34 3.10 -4.88
N ASP A 152 23.39 3.14 -5.69
CA ASP A 152 23.27 3.51 -7.11
C ASP A 152 22.61 2.38 -7.90
N TYR A 153 22.95 1.13 -7.57
CA TYR A 153 22.25 -0.04 -8.09
C TYR A 153 20.77 -0.04 -7.66
N GLN A 154 20.49 0.22 -6.38
CA GLN A 154 19.13 0.29 -5.85
C GLN A 154 18.29 1.32 -6.61
N LYS A 155 18.84 2.51 -6.85
CA LYS A 155 18.20 3.59 -7.60
C LYS A 155 17.95 3.21 -9.06
N SER A 156 18.97 2.70 -9.74
CA SER A 156 18.88 2.29 -11.15
C SER A 156 17.81 1.21 -11.33
N MET A 157 17.81 0.21 -10.47
CA MET A 157 16.86 -0.89 -10.53
C MET A 157 15.44 -0.44 -10.19
N THR A 158 15.28 0.44 -9.20
CA THR A 158 13.98 1.06 -8.88
C THR A 158 13.37 1.73 -10.10
N GLN A 159 14.17 2.47 -10.88
CA GLN A 159 13.69 3.11 -12.09
C GLN A 159 13.25 2.09 -13.14
N GLN A 160 14.05 1.04 -13.38
CA GLN A 160 13.69 -0.03 -14.32
C GLN A 160 12.39 -0.75 -13.93
N ILE A 161 12.19 -1.00 -12.63
CA ILE A 161 10.97 -1.64 -12.11
C ILE A 161 9.77 -0.70 -12.28
N ILE A 162 9.92 0.60 -12.01
CA ILE A 162 8.88 1.60 -12.25
C ILE A 162 8.49 1.63 -13.73
N ASP A 163 9.47 1.64 -14.64
CA ASP A 163 9.21 1.71 -16.08
C ASP A 163 8.54 0.42 -16.58
N THR A 164 8.95 -0.74 -16.04
CA THR A 164 8.30 -2.03 -16.31
C THR A 164 6.85 -2.03 -15.85
N LEU A 165 6.58 -1.59 -14.62
CA LEU A 165 5.22 -1.53 -14.08
C LEU A 165 4.35 -0.54 -14.86
N LYS A 166 4.88 0.63 -15.25
CA LYS A 166 4.18 1.58 -16.13
C LYS A 166 3.88 0.98 -17.50
N TYR A 167 4.79 0.21 -18.08
CA TYR A 167 4.55 -0.50 -19.34
C TYR A 167 3.37 -1.46 -19.25
N PHE A 168 3.18 -2.12 -18.11
CA PHE A 168 2.01 -2.97 -17.84
C PHE A 168 0.75 -2.17 -17.44
N GLY A 169 0.80 -0.84 -17.46
CA GLY A 169 -0.35 0.03 -17.16
C GLY A 169 -0.57 0.30 -15.68
N PHE A 170 0.40 -0.02 -14.81
CA PHE A 170 0.32 0.35 -13.39
C PHE A 170 0.69 1.82 -13.19
N THR A 171 -0.15 2.53 -12.44
CA THR A 171 0.15 3.87 -11.95
C THR A 171 0.82 3.75 -10.57
N ILE A 172 1.93 4.47 -10.39
CA ILE A 172 2.81 4.31 -9.23
C ILE A 172 3.03 5.68 -8.61
N ASN A 173 2.75 5.77 -7.31
CA ASN A 173 3.19 6.88 -6.48
C ASN A 173 4.49 6.45 -5.80
N THR A 174 5.59 7.12 -6.12
CA THR A 174 6.88 6.83 -5.49
C THR A 174 6.94 7.48 -4.11
N GLU A 175 7.04 6.66 -3.07
CA GLU A 175 7.29 7.14 -1.72
C GLU A 175 8.78 7.11 -1.34
N LYS A 176 9.11 7.88 -0.30
CA LYS A 176 10.43 8.43 0.03
C LYS A 176 11.53 7.39 0.34
N TRP A 177 12.76 7.84 0.12
CA TRP A 177 14.06 7.20 0.40
C TRP A 177 14.32 6.92 1.88
N ILE A 178 14.76 5.71 2.23
CA ILE A 178 15.26 5.42 3.59
C ILE A 178 16.53 4.57 3.49
N LYS A 179 17.60 5.00 4.19
CA LYS A 179 18.74 4.14 4.52
C LYS A 179 18.42 3.43 5.83
N THR A 180 18.48 2.11 5.85
CA THR A 180 18.31 1.35 7.09
C THR A 180 19.56 1.48 7.97
N GLY A 181 19.38 1.92 9.22
CA GLY A 181 20.45 1.97 10.23
C GLY A 181 21.19 3.30 10.40
N THR A 182 20.55 4.46 10.24
CA THR A 182 21.17 5.75 10.59
C THR A 182 21.34 5.88 12.11
N GLU A 183 22.55 6.17 12.58
CA GLU A 183 22.84 6.51 13.98
C GLU A 183 22.17 7.85 14.35
N ILE A 184 21.34 7.88 15.41
CA ILE A 184 20.68 9.10 15.91
C ILE A 184 20.99 9.24 17.41
N THR A 185 21.29 10.46 17.89
CA THR A 185 21.59 10.67 19.32
C THR A 185 20.34 10.56 20.21
N VAL A 186 20.51 10.07 21.44
CA VAL A 186 19.42 9.94 22.43
C VAL A 186 18.72 11.29 22.70
N LYS A 187 19.47 12.41 22.68
CA LYS A 187 18.90 13.77 22.77
C LYS A 187 17.99 14.14 21.59
N GLN A 188 18.37 13.80 20.37
CA GLN A 188 17.55 14.08 19.19
C GLN A 188 16.23 13.29 19.23
N ILE A 189 16.27 12.04 19.72
CA ILE A 189 15.07 11.21 19.92
C ILE A 189 14.16 11.79 21.01
N ALA A 190 14.72 12.25 22.13
CA ALA A 190 13.94 12.90 23.20
C ALA A 190 13.19 14.14 22.71
N LYS A 191 13.85 14.96 21.89
CA LYS A 191 13.25 16.15 21.26
C LYS A 191 12.14 15.79 20.28
N LEU A 192 12.30 14.68 19.53
CA LEU A 192 11.28 14.17 18.62
C LEU A 192 10.05 13.67 19.40
N ILE A 193 10.23 12.86 20.45
CA ILE A 193 9.14 12.38 21.32
C ILE A 193 8.37 13.56 21.93
N GLY A 194 9.07 14.59 22.43
CA GLY A 194 8.44 15.79 22.96
C GLY A 194 7.56 16.54 21.95
N LYS A 195 7.98 16.61 20.69
CA LYS A 195 7.19 17.21 19.59
C LYS A 195 5.98 16.35 19.20
N LEU A 196 6.12 15.03 19.27
CA LEU A 196 5.09 14.08 18.87
C LEU A 196 4.07 13.78 19.97
N ASN A 197 4.36 14.11 21.24
CA ASN A 197 3.46 13.88 22.38
C ASN A 197 2.10 14.58 22.24
N TYR A 198 2.01 15.70 21.52
CA TYR A 198 0.75 16.39 21.24
C TYR A 198 -0.21 15.54 20.37
N LEU A 199 0.33 14.67 19.51
CA LEU A 199 -0.46 13.83 18.59
C LEU A 199 -0.99 12.55 19.25
N ARG A 200 -0.53 12.25 20.47
CA ARG A 200 -0.95 11.08 21.25
C ARG A 200 -2.44 11.09 21.58
N LEU A 201 -3.05 12.28 21.63
CA LEU A 201 -4.48 12.47 21.91
C LEU A 201 -5.38 12.28 20.68
N GLN A 202 -4.82 12.29 19.46
CA GLN A 202 -5.61 12.29 18.23
C GLN A 202 -5.63 10.94 17.50
N PHE A 203 -4.69 10.02 17.79
CA PHE A 203 -4.60 8.71 17.15
C PHE A 203 -4.19 7.65 18.18
N GLN A 204 -4.97 6.56 18.30
CA GLN A 204 -4.77 5.54 19.32
C GLN A 204 -3.50 4.71 19.05
N GLU A 205 -3.20 4.50 17.77
CA GLU A 205 -2.00 3.81 17.27
C GLU A 205 -0.72 4.60 17.60
N ALA A 206 -0.77 5.94 17.53
CA ALA A 206 0.35 6.81 17.89
C ALA A 206 0.83 6.62 19.35
N SER A 207 -0.07 6.19 20.25
CA SER A 207 0.27 5.96 21.66
C SER A 207 1.18 4.74 21.87
N LEU A 208 0.94 3.65 21.12
CA LEU A 208 1.73 2.42 21.21
C LEU A 208 3.17 2.67 20.74
N PHE A 209 3.32 3.46 19.68
CA PHE A 209 4.63 3.80 19.09
C PHE A 209 5.44 4.75 19.98
N LEU A 210 4.80 5.76 20.56
CA LEU A 210 5.44 6.66 21.53
C LEU A 210 5.96 5.88 22.74
N ASN A 211 5.21 4.90 23.23
CA ASN A 211 5.64 4.06 24.36
C ASN A 211 6.86 3.19 24.02
N ILE A 212 6.93 2.62 22.80
CA ILE A 212 8.09 1.83 22.35
C ILE A 212 9.34 2.72 22.21
N MET A 213 9.19 3.92 21.65
CA MET A 213 10.29 4.87 21.51
C MET A 213 10.76 5.42 22.86
N ASP A 214 9.84 5.74 23.76
CA ASP A 214 10.18 6.29 25.07
C ASP A 214 10.86 5.24 25.95
N HIS A 215 10.44 3.97 25.85
CA HIS A 215 11.10 2.84 26.50
C HIS A 215 12.53 2.62 25.97
N GLN A 216 12.74 2.61 24.64
CA GLN A 216 14.08 2.45 24.06
C GLN A 216 15.00 3.63 24.38
N LYS A 217 14.49 4.86 24.31
CA LYS A 217 15.20 6.06 24.76
C LYS A 217 15.60 5.94 26.23
N ALA A 218 14.67 5.56 27.11
CA ALA A 218 14.92 5.47 28.56
C ALA A 218 15.98 4.41 28.89
N GLN A 219 15.95 3.26 28.21
CA GLN A 219 16.97 2.23 28.35
C GLN A 219 18.35 2.69 27.86
N ALA A 220 18.43 3.35 26.71
CA ALA A 220 19.70 3.86 26.18
C ALA A 220 20.27 5.01 27.01
N ALA A 221 19.43 5.94 27.48
CA ALA A 221 19.86 7.01 28.37
C ALA A 221 20.40 6.47 29.71
N LYS A 222 19.77 5.42 30.25
CA LYS A 222 20.17 4.78 31.52
C LYS A 222 21.47 3.99 31.40
N LEU A 223 21.69 3.29 30.28
CA LEU A 223 22.87 2.45 30.10
C LEU A 223 24.10 3.21 29.57
N ARG A 224 23.88 4.27 28.78
CA ARG A 224 24.93 4.87 27.94
C ARG A 224 24.95 6.40 27.97
N GLY A 225 23.99 7.06 28.63
CA GLY A 225 23.93 8.51 28.73
C GLY A 225 23.35 9.23 27.50
N TRP A 226 23.05 10.52 27.67
CA TRP A 226 22.21 11.29 26.74
C TRP A 226 22.89 11.74 25.43
N ASN A 227 24.22 11.78 25.39
CA ASN A 227 24.98 12.25 24.22
C ASN A 227 25.40 11.12 23.26
N ILE A 228 25.00 9.87 23.53
CA ILE A 228 25.40 8.70 22.73
C ILE A 228 24.41 8.45 21.59
N THR A 229 24.91 7.90 20.48
CA THR A 229 24.11 7.46 19.33
C THR A 229 23.44 6.12 19.60
N MET A 230 22.16 6.02 19.25
CA MET A 230 21.36 4.81 19.34
C MET A 230 20.84 4.45 17.96
N ILE A 231 20.82 3.15 17.67
CA ILE A 231 20.17 2.59 16.48
C ILE A 231 18.73 2.27 16.86
N MET A 232 17.78 2.95 16.23
CA MET A 232 16.36 2.75 16.46
C MET A 232 15.91 1.37 15.97
N ASN A 233 15.01 0.73 16.72
CA ASN A 233 14.47 -0.57 16.36
C ASN A 233 13.62 -0.48 15.08
N LYS A 234 13.71 -1.51 14.21
CA LYS A 234 13.13 -1.57 12.86
C LYS A 234 11.60 -1.36 12.82
N THR A 235 10.90 -1.54 13.94
CA THR A 235 9.44 -1.36 14.05
C THR A 235 9.00 0.08 14.23
N ALA A 236 9.88 1.01 14.66
CA ALA A 236 9.48 2.40 14.92
C ALA A 236 9.75 3.35 13.73
N ILE A 237 10.65 2.96 12.82
CA ILE A 237 11.16 3.81 11.73
C ILE A 237 10.12 4.09 10.63
N PRO A 238 9.32 3.10 10.16
CA PRO A 238 8.27 3.35 9.16
C PRO A 238 7.21 4.33 9.68
N ASP A 239 6.82 4.18 10.95
CA ASP A 239 5.75 4.98 11.55
C ASP A 239 6.19 6.41 11.90
N ILE A 240 7.48 6.63 12.17
CA ILE A 240 8.08 7.97 12.30
C ILE A 240 8.01 8.72 10.97
N ASN A 241 8.28 8.04 9.85
CA ASN A 241 8.20 8.66 8.54
C ASN A 241 6.75 8.99 8.16
N TRP A 242 5.80 8.14 8.54
CA TRP A 242 4.36 8.42 8.42
C TRP A 242 3.94 9.65 9.24
N LEU A 243 4.38 9.75 10.50
CA LEU A 243 4.07 10.90 11.37
C LEU A 243 4.71 12.21 10.88
N ILE A 244 5.95 12.16 10.38
CA ILE A 244 6.64 13.32 9.79
C ILE A 244 5.95 13.77 8.50
N ALA A 245 5.50 12.83 7.65
CA ALA A 245 4.76 13.14 6.43
C ALA A 245 3.41 13.80 6.73
N LYS A 246 2.72 13.36 7.78
CA LYS A 246 1.42 13.91 8.17
C LYS A 246 1.51 15.29 8.86
N LEU A 247 2.59 15.55 9.61
CA LEU A 247 2.90 16.86 10.17
C LEU A 247 3.30 17.89 9.08
N GLY A 248 3.96 17.45 8.01
CA GLY A 248 4.28 18.30 6.86
C GLY A 248 3.08 18.67 5.99
N ALA A 249 1.95 17.97 6.15
CA ALA A 249 0.71 18.23 5.41
C ALA A 249 -0.29 19.13 6.17
N ASN A 250 -0.01 19.46 7.44
CA ASN A 250 -0.85 20.28 8.32
C ASN A 250 -0.18 21.60 8.75
N CYS A 251 0.87 22.03 8.05
CA CYS A 251 1.48 23.36 8.16
C CYS A 251 1.34 24.10 6.82
#